data_AF-A0A662YV83-F1
#
_entry.id   AF-A0A662YV83-F1
#
_cell.length_a   1.000
_cell.length_b   1.000
_cell.length_c   1.000
_cell.angle_alpha   90.00
_cell.angle_beta   90.00
_cell.angle_gamma   90.00
#
_symmetry.space_group_name_H-M   'P 1'
#
loop_
_entity.id
_entity.type
_entity.pdbx_description
1 polymer ?
#
loop_
_entity_poly.entity_id
_entity_poly.type
_entity_poly.pdbx_seq_one_letter_code
_entity_poly.pdbx_strand_id
1 'polypeptide(L)'
;MGLVNNAFQPEDLEKLRDGNLGISHTRYSTTGMSELQNCQPFVVETLHGKIAVAHNGELVNAQKLRRKVMRHGVGLSTSSDSELITQLLALTPPFEEVDAPDWVARIKNLMTETPTSYSLLVMHKDVIYAIRDPYGNRPLSIGRLVPISKLHSSGQMVYSVRQRCGRQLALEAPVDADVVSTVPESATPAALGYAQQSGLPYVEVLCKNRYVGRTFIQPNTHLRQLGVAKKFGALTDNFAGKRVVLIDDSIVRGNTISPIIKLLKEAGAKEVHIRVASPPIRFPCYMGINIPTKEELIANRPEFEDIAGYIGATSVVYLSVDGLVSAVQSGIRSRDEKDMMIGGNDSGNKKANQKFGHCTACLTGKYPVELEW
;
A
#
# COMPACT_ATOMS: atom_id res chain seq x y z
N MET A 1 19.70 -4.41 -10.63
CA MET A 1 18.38 -4.69 -10.02
C MET A 1 18.60 -5.22 -8.60
N GLY A 2 17.73 -4.90 -7.65
CA GLY A 2 17.85 -5.39 -6.27
C GLY A 2 17.31 -4.38 -5.26
N LEU A 3 17.60 -4.62 -3.98
CA LEU A 3 17.43 -3.61 -2.94
C LEU A 3 18.32 -2.40 -3.24
N VAL A 4 17.93 -1.21 -2.77
CA VAL A 4 18.64 0.05 -3.07
C VAL A 4 20.12 -0.02 -2.72
N ASN A 5 20.46 -0.60 -1.56
CA ASN A 5 21.83 -0.77 -1.09
C ASN A 5 22.69 -1.71 -1.96
N ASN A 6 22.06 -2.56 -2.78
CA ASN A 6 22.76 -3.42 -3.73
C ASN A 6 22.71 -2.86 -5.15
N ALA A 7 21.71 -2.03 -5.46
CA ALA A 7 21.47 -1.48 -6.79
C ALA A 7 22.39 -0.32 -7.15
N PHE A 8 22.91 0.40 -6.15
CA PHE A 8 23.83 1.51 -6.34
C PHE A 8 25.14 1.22 -5.61
N GLN A 9 26.25 1.16 -6.37
CA GLN A 9 27.59 1.11 -5.79
C GLN A 9 28.11 2.55 -5.54
N PRO A 10 29.12 2.75 -4.67
CA PRO A 10 29.68 4.08 -4.42
C PRO A 10 30.07 4.84 -5.70
N GLU A 11 30.60 4.14 -6.70
CA GLU A 11 31.02 4.71 -7.99
C GLU A 11 29.83 5.20 -8.82
N ASP A 12 28.64 4.61 -8.64
CA ASP A 12 27.42 5.07 -9.31
C ASP A 12 26.90 6.36 -8.68
N LEU A 13 27.02 6.49 -7.35
CA LEU A 13 26.64 7.71 -6.63
C LEU A 13 27.58 8.86 -6.95
N GLU A 14 28.87 8.58 -7.14
CA GLU A 14 29.86 9.60 -7.51
C GLU A 14 29.53 10.27 -8.85
N LYS A 15 29.00 9.51 -9.82
CA LYS A 15 28.54 10.05 -11.12
C LYS A 15 27.37 11.04 -10.99
N LEU A 16 26.64 11.01 -9.88
CA LEU A 16 25.46 11.86 -9.64
C LEU A 16 25.78 13.09 -8.78
N ARG A 17 27.01 13.21 -8.26
CA ARG A 17 27.38 14.19 -7.22
C ARG A 17 27.18 15.66 -7.61
N ASP A 18 27.34 15.96 -8.89
CA ASP A 18 27.29 17.33 -9.40
C ASP A 18 25.86 17.77 -9.77
N GLY A 19 24.88 16.85 -9.66
CA GLY A 19 23.47 17.13 -9.87
C GLY A 19 22.82 17.76 -8.63
N ASN A 20 22.07 18.85 -8.83
CA ASN A 20 21.27 19.50 -7.78
C ASN A 20 19.77 19.13 -7.85
N LEU A 21 19.39 18.29 -8.82
CA LEU A 21 18.02 17.89 -9.09
C LEU A 21 18.00 16.41 -9.53
N GLY A 22 17.04 15.64 -9.02
CA GLY A 22 16.91 14.24 -9.40
C GLY A 22 15.59 13.63 -8.95
N ILE A 23 15.12 12.65 -9.72
CA ILE A 23 13.99 11.78 -9.35
C ILE A 23 14.49 10.34 -9.26
N SER A 24 13.85 9.55 -8.41
CA SER A 24 14.19 8.14 -8.22
C SER A 24 12.93 7.31 -8.01
N HIS A 25 13.06 6.00 -8.14
CA HIS A 25 11.92 5.10 -7.96
C HIS A 25 12.38 3.76 -7.37
N THR A 26 11.61 3.24 -6.42
CA THR A 26 11.73 1.88 -5.91
C THR A 26 10.54 1.06 -6.39
N ARG A 27 10.78 0.07 -7.26
CA ARG A 27 9.71 -0.71 -7.89
C ARG A 27 9.31 -1.92 -7.06
N TYR A 28 8.01 -2.03 -6.80
CA TYR A 28 7.38 -3.32 -6.51
C TYR A 28 6.89 -3.93 -7.82
N SER A 29 7.20 -5.21 -8.09
CA SER A 29 6.68 -5.88 -9.29
C SER A 29 5.18 -6.16 -9.08
N THR A 30 4.33 -5.26 -9.56
CA THR A 30 2.86 -5.41 -9.62
C THR A 30 2.50 -6.15 -10.91
N THR A 31 2.75 -5.48 -12.03
CA THR A 31 2.40 -5.89 -13.38
C THR A 31 3.65 -5.80 -14.26
N GLY A 32 3.89 -6.80 -15.11
CA GLY A 32 5.10 -6.94 -15.93
C GLY A 32 6.28 -7.63 -15.22
N MET A 33 7.18 -8.21 -16.02
CA MET A 33 8.31 -9.00 -15.53
C MET A 33 9.31 -8.13 -14.74
N SER A 34 10.01 -8.77 -13.79
CA SER A 34 11.12 -8.17 -13.05
C SER A 34 12.38 -8.13 -13.94
N GLU A 35 12.33 -7.24 -14.94
CA GLU A 35 13.39 -7.02 -15.92
C GLU A 35 13.98 -5.62 -15.78
N LEU A 36 15.24 -5.46 -16.19
CA LEU A 36 15.95 -4.21 -16.12
C LEU A 36 15.27 -3.11 -16.95
N GLN A 37 14.73 -3.46 -18.11
CA GLN A 37 14.02 -2.52 -19.00
C GLN A 37 12.77 -1.88 -18.37
N ASN A 38 12.18 -2.53 -17.37
CA ASN A 38 11.01 -2.04 -16.63
C ASN A 38 11.40 -1.21 -15.40
N CYS A 39 12.70 -0.99 -15.17
CA CYS A 39 13.18 -0.13 -14.09
C CYS A 39 12.87 1.34 -14.42
N GLN A 40 12.64 2.12 -13.37
CA GLN A 40 12.32 3.54 -13.45
C GLN A 40 13.39 4.34 -12.70
N PRO A 41 13.56 5.65 -12.98
CA PRO A 41 12.78 6.49 -13.89
C PRO A 41 12.89 6.07 -15.36
N PHE A 42 11.79 6.18 -16.11
CA PHE A 42 11.81 5.96 -17.55
C PHE A 42 12.24 7.25 -18.25
N VAL A 43 13.20 7.19 -19.17
CA VAL A 43 13.80 8.37 -19.80
C VAL A 43 13.62 8.29 -21.30
N VAL A 44 13.13 9.37 -21.92
CA VAL A 44 12.91 9.48 -23.37
C VAL A 44 13.48 10.80 -23.87
N GLU A 45 14.09 10.78 -25.05
CA GLU A 45 14.48 11.98 -25.79
C GLU A 45 13.25 12.51 -26.54
N THR A 46 12.94 13.80 -26.37
CA THR A 46 11.82 14.46 -27.07
C THR A 46 12.36 15.59 -27.94
N LEU A 47 11.49 16.20 -28.77
CA LEU A 47 11.83 17.42 -29.53
C LEU A 47 12.35 18.55 -28.62
N HIS A 48 11.96 18.56 -27.35
CA HIS A 48 12.30 19.60 -26.39
C HIS A 48 13.44 19.21 -25.44
N GLY A 49 14.06 18.05 -25.66
CA GLY A 49 15.10 17.44 -24.83
C GLY A 49 14.58 16.26 -24.00
N LYS A 50 15.46 15.73 -23.13
CA LYS A 50 15.13 14.58 -22.28
C LYS A 50 14.03 14.88 -21.27
N ILE A 51 13.15 13.89 -21.09
CA ILE A 51 12.22 13.83 -19.97
C ILE A 51 12.45 12.53 -19.20
N ALA A 52 12.31 12.61 -17.88
CA ALA A 52 12.36 11.46 -17.00
C ALA A 52 11.07 11.36 -16.18
N VAL A 53 10.49 10.16 -16.09
CA VAL A 53 9.23 9.92 -15.37
C VAL A 53 9.39 8.79 -14.36
N ALA A 54 9.00 9.06 -13.12
CA ALA A 54 8.80 8.06 -12.08
C ALA A 54 7.31 7.98 -11.72
N HIS A 55 6.78 6.77 -11.65
CA HIS A 55 5.35 6.49 -11.53
C HIS A 55 5.09 5.42 -10.48
N ASN A 56 4.21 5.76 -9.53
CA ASN A 56 3.61 4.84 -8.57
C ASN A 56 2.10 4.78 -8.84
N GLY A 57 1.63 3.66 -9.37
CA GLY A 57 0.25 3.53 -9.80
C GLY A 57 0.03 2.44 -10.85
N GLU A 58 -1.18 2.45 -11.40
CA GLU A 58 -1.59 1.61 -12.53
C GLU A 58 -2.67 2.36 -13.34
N LEU A 59 -2.55 2.34 -14.67
CA LEU A 59 -3.49 2.98 -15.58
C LEU A 59 -4.59 2.00 -15.99
N VAL A 60 -5.81 2.23 -15.49
CA VAL A 60 -6.96 1.35 -15.77
C VAL A 60 -7.34 1.27 -17.26
N ASN A 61 -6.97 2.27 -18.06
CA ASN A 61 -7.24 2.37 -19.49
C ASN A 61 -5.97 2.26 -20.35
N ALA A 62 -4.91 1.62 -19.81
CA ALA A 62 -3.62 1.48 -20.49
C ALA A 62 -3.75 0.93 -21.91
N GLN A 63 -4.60 -0.08 -22.14
CA GLN A 63 -4.74 -0.71 -23.45
C GLN A 63 -5.22 0.26 -24.54
N LYS A 64 -6.19 1.13 -24.23
CA LYS A 64 -6.69 2.18 -25.10
C LYS A 64 -5.61 3.22 -25.41
N LEU A 65 -4.88 3.65 -24.38
CA LEU A 65 -3.81 4.62 -24.50
C LEU A 65 -2.61 4.07 -25.31
N ARG A 66 -2.27 2.78 -25.16
CA ARG A 66 -1.24 2.12 -25.99
C ARG A 66 -1.63 2.15 -27.46
N ARG A 67 -2.88 1.82 -27.81
CA ARG A 67 -3.38 1.92 -29.19
C ARG A 67 -3.28 3.34 -29.73
N LYS A 68 -3.59 4.35 -28.90
CA LYS A 68 -3.44 5.76 -29.27
C LYS A 68 -1.99 6.09 -29.63
N VAL A 69 -1.05 5.77 -28.74
CA VAL A 69 0.39 6.04 -28.95
C VAL A 69 0.92 5.33 -30.20
N MET A 70 0.58 4.04 -30.38
CA MET A 70 0.98 3.27 -31.57
C MET A 70 0.40 3.84 -32.88
N ARG A 71 -0.83 4.36 -32.87
CA ARG A 71 -1.44 5.01 -34.05
C ARG A 71 -0.73 6.32 -34.44
N HIS A 72 -0.01 6.94 -33.52
CA HIS A 72 0.84 8.10 -33.79
C HIS A 72 2.25 7.68 -34.26
N GLY A 73 2.48 6.40 -34.55
CA GLY A 73 3.77 5.89 -35.03
C GLY A 73 4.82 5.67 -33.95
N VAL A 74 4.44 5.76 -32.67
CA VAL A 74 5.37 5.58 -31.54
C VAL A 74 5.39 4.11 -31.10
N GLY A 75 6.55 3.48 -31.23
CA GLY A 75 6.79 2.13 -30.72
C GLY A 75 6.94 2.10 -29.19
N LEU A 76 6.51 1.01 -28.56
CA LEU A 76 6.68 0.78 -27.12
C LEU A 76 7.62 -0.42 -26.91
N SER A 77 8.64 -0.24 -26.09
CA SER A 77 9.69 -1.22 -25.80
C SER A 77 9.36 -2.10 -24.59
N THR A 78 8.43 -1.66 -23.74
CA THR A 78 8.05 -2.29 -22.48
C THR A 78 6.54 -2.40 -22.37
N SER A 79 6.07 -3.23 -21.45
CA SER A 79 4.66 -3.27 -21.03
C SER A 79 4.34 -2.30 -19.89
N SER A 80 5.29 -1.46 -19.48
CA SER A 80 5.11 -0.59 -18.31
C SER A 80 4.22 0.62 -18.61
N ASP A 81 3.38 0.98 -17.64
CA ASP A 81 2.62 2.23 -17.68
C ASP A 81 3.55 3.44 -17.67
N SER A 82 4.74 3.34 -17.07
CA SER A 82 5.70 4.44 -17.00
C SER A 82 6.21 4.85 -18.38
N GLU A 83 6.52 3.88 -19.26
CA GLU A 83 6.84 4.18 -20.65
C GLU A 83 5.64 4.82 -21.34
N LEU A 84 4.45 4.24 -21.18
CA LEU A 84 3.23 4.75 -21.82
C LEU A 84 2.95 6.21 -21.42
N ILE A 85 3.05 6.53 -20.13
CA ILE A 85 2.90 7.89 -19.60
C ILE A 85 3.96 8.81 -20.19
N THR A 86 5.22 8.37 -20.25
CA THR A 86 6.32 9.16 -20.81
C THR A 86 6.07 9.48 -22.28
N GLN A 87 5.62 8.50 -23.06
CA GLN A 87 5.28 8.70 -24.47
C GLN A 87 4.06 9.61 -24.65
N LEU A 88 3.02 9.48 -23.81
CA LEU A 88 1.86 10.39 -23.85
C LEU A 88 2.24 11.84 -23.55
N LEU A 89 3.18 12.06 -22.63
CA LEU A 89 3.72 13.41 -22.34
C LEU A 89 4.58 13.95 -23.49
N ALA A 90 5.30 13.07 -24.19
CA ALA A 90 6.12 13.44 -25.34
C ALA A 90 5.28 13.83 -26.58
N LEU A 91 4.09 13.25 -26.74
CA LEU A 91 3.18 13.62 -27.83
C LEU A 91 2.74 15.08 -27.75
N THR A 92 2.81 15.80 -28.87
CA THR A 92 2.30 17.17 -28.98
C THR A 92 0.76 17.16 -28.83
N PRO A 93 0.19 17.87 -27.85
CA PRO A 93 -1.25 18.04 -27.72
C PRO A 93 -1.85 18.77 -28.94
N PRO A 94 -3.15 18.57 -29.24
CA PRO A 94 -3.79 19.16 -30.43
C PRO A 94 -3.78 20.69 -30.52
N PHE A 95 -3.40 21.41 -29.45
CA PHE A 95 -3.49 22.87 -29.33
C PHE A 95 -2.19 23.54 -28.87
N GLU A 96 -1.05 22.84 -28.92
CA GLU A 96 0.24 23.41 -28.48
C GLU A 96 0.99 24.05 -29.66
N GLU A 97 1.47 25.29 -29.47
CA GLU A 97 2.30 25.99 -30.45
C GLU A 97 3.68 25.32 -30.61
N VAL A 98 4.30 25.48 -31.78
CA VAL A 98 5.41 24.65 -32.26
C VAL A 98 6.73 24.85 -31.49
N ASP A 99 6.96 26.03 -30.90
CA ASP A 99 8.32 26.45 -30.52
C ASP A 99 8.67 26.33 -29.02
N ALA A 100 7.73 26.04 -28.12
CA ALA A 100 8.04 25.81 -26.70
C ALA A 100 7.09 24.80 -26.04
N PRO A 101 7.61 23.82 -25.27
CA PRO A 101 6.75 22.85 -24.61
C PRO A 101 5.96 23.48 -23.46
N ASP A 102 4.63 23.39 -23.50
CA ASP A 102 3.80 23.65 -22.31
C ASP A 102 3.62 22.34 -21.52
N TRP A 103 4.60 22.03 -20.68
CA TRP A 103 4.57 20.85 -19.82
C TRP A 103 3.36 20.81 -18.87
N VAL A 104 2.87 21.98 -18.43
CA VAL A 104 1.69 22.04 -17.56
C VAL A 104 0.44 21.66 -18.35
N ALA A 105 0.27 22.16 -19.57
CA ALA A 105 -0.82 21.77 -20.46
C ALA A 105 -0.73 20.28 -20.83
N ARG A 106 0.46 19.76 -21.16
CA ARG A 106 0.68 18.33 -21.43
C ARG A 106 0.30 17.45 -20.23
N ILE A 107 0.69 17.86 -19.02
CA ILE A 107 0.32 17.18 -17.78
C ILE A 107 -1.20 17.24 -17.57
N LYS A 108 -1.85 18.39 -17.77
CA LYS A 108 -3.32 18.50 -17.66
C LYS A 108 -4.04 17.63 -18.68
N ASN A 109 -3.52 17.55 -19.91
CA ASN A 109 -4.05 16.67 -20.94
C ASN A 109 -3.91 15.20 -20.54
N LEU A 110 -2.72 14.79 -20.07
CA LEU A 110 -2.50 13.45 -19.51
C LEU A 110 -3.52 13.15 -18.40
N MET A 111 -3.71 14.07 -17.45
CA MET A 111 -4.65 13.90 -16.34
C MET A 111 -6.11 13.78 -16.79
N THR A 112 -6.46 14.41 -17.91
CA THR A 112 -7.81 14.30 -18.50
C THR A 112 -8.02 12.92 -19.14
N GLU A 113 -6.98 12.34 -19.74
CA GLU A 113 -7.05 11.04 -20.40
C GLU A 113 -6.83 9.85 -19.45
N THR A 114 -6.30 10.09 -18.25
CA THR A 114 -5.95 9.06 -17.26
C THR A 114 -6.73 9.29 -15.96
N PRO A 115 -7.85 8.58 -15.74
CA PRO A 115 -8.77 8.91 -14.65
C PRO A 115 -8.20 8.59 -13.26
N THR A 116 -7.46 7.47 -13.12
CA THR A 116 -6.75 7.02 -11.91
C THR A 116 -5.91 5.80 -12.30
N SER A 117 -4.93 5.31 -11.53
CA SER A 117 -4.50 5.73 -10.20
C SER A 117 -2.99 5.90 -10.22
N TYR A 118 -2.49 7.13 -10.01
CA TYR A 118 -1.06 7.43 -10.12
C TYR A 118 -0.62 8.58 -9.21
N SER A 119 0.62 8.49 -8.77
CA SER A 119 1.45 9.62 -8.38
C SER A 119 2.69 9.63 -9.25
N LEU A 120 3.02 10.78 -9.82
CA LEU A 120 4.09 10.94 -10.79
C LEU A 120 5.08 11.99 -10.32
N LEU A 121 6.35 11.74 -10.61
CA LEU A 121 7.36 12.76 -10.72
C LEU A 121 7.82 12.83 -12.17
N VAL A 122 7.74 14.01 -12.78
CA VAL A 122 8.24 14.28 -14.12
C VAL A 122 9.37 15.29 -13.98
N MET A 123 10.56 14.95 -14.47
CA MET A 123 11.71 15.83 -14.48
C MET A 123 12.04 16.22 -15.91
N HIS A 124 12.17 17.52 -16.15
CA HIS A 124 12.63 18.07 -17.40
C HIS A 124 13.54 19.25 -17.12
N LYS A 125 14.77 19.22 -17.65
CA LYS A 125 15.81 20.22 -17.39
C LYS A 125 15.97 20.47 -15.88
N ASP A 126 15.65 21.67 -15.42
CA ASP A 126 15.78 22.19 -14.06
C ASP A 126 14.46 22.19 -13.27
N VAL A 127 13.41 21.54 -13.78
CA VAL A 127 12.08 21.49 -13.14
C VAL A 127 11.66 20.06 -12.84
N ILE A 128 11.11 19.85 -11.64
CA ILE A 128 10.36 18.64 -11.27
C ILE A 128 8.90 19.00 -11.08
N TYR A 129 8.02 18.32 -11.81
CA TYR A 129 6.59 18.34 -11.62
C TYR A 129 6.17 17.15 -10.75
N ALA A 130 5.41 17.43 -9.71
CA ALA A 130 4.80 16.43 -8.82
C ALA A 130 3.30 16.38 -9.09
N ILE A 131 2.80 15.23 -9.57
CA ILE A 131 1.42 15.06 -10.02
C ILE A 131 0.74 13.96 -9.22
N ARG A 132 -0.51 14.21 -8.81
CA ARG A 132 -1.39 13.23 -8.19
C ARG A 132 -2.66 13.11 -9.02
N ASP A 133 -3.15 11.89 -9.21
CA ASP A 133 -4.38 11.64 -9.96
C ASP A 133 -5.59 12.38 -9.36
N PRO A 134 -6.65 12.66 -10.15
CA PRO A 134 -7.82 13.43 -9.70
C PRO A 134 -8.53 12.88 -8.44
N TYR A 135 -8.43 11.57 -8.19
CA TYR A 135 -9.01 10.94 -6.98
C TYR A 135 -8.05 10.92 -5.80
N GLY A 136 -6.78 11.28 -6.00
CA GLY A 136 -5.76 11.24 -4.96
C GLY A 136 -5.53 9.82 -4.43
N ASN A 137 -5.63 8.79 -5.26
CA ASN A 137 -5.62 7.40 -4.81
C ASN A 137 -4.23 6.99 -4.30
N ARG A 138 -3.17 7.39 -5.02
CA ARG A 138 -1.77 7.17 -4.62
C ARG A 138 -1.30 8.32 -3.74
N PRO A 139 -0.56 8.05 -2.64
CA PRO A 139 -0.06 9.12 -1.78
C PRO A 139 1.12 9.84 -2.44
N LEU A 140 1.11 11.17 -2.35
CA LEU A 140 2.22 12.05 -2.70
C LEU A 140 2.32 13.15 -1.64
N SER A 141 3.53 13.42 -1.16
CA SER A 141 3.80 14.43 -0.14
C SER A 141 4.95 15.31 -0.59
N ILE A 142 4.88 16.59 -0.27
CA ILE A 142 5.94 17.56 -0.51
C ILE A 142 6.48 18.04 0.84
N GLY A 143 7.79 18.19 0.94
CA GLY A 143 8.46 18.65 2.14
C GLY A 143 9.62 19.57 1.80
N ARG A 144 10.03 20.37 2.78
CA ARG A 144 11.22 21.22 2.70
C ARG A 144 12.12 20.90 3.88
N LEU A 145 13.42 20.86 3.64
CA LEU A 145 14.40 20.78 4.73
C LEU A 145 14.30 22.03 5.59
N VAL A 146 14.00 21.83 6.87
CA VAL A 146 13.88 22.87 7.88
C VAL A 146 14.62 22.42 9.15
N PRO A 147 15.04 23.35 10.03
CA PRO A 147 15.58 22.98 11.34
C PRO A 147 14.59 22.13 12.14
N ILE A 148 15.09 21.23 13.00
CA ILE A 148 14.27 20.32 13.82
C ILE A 148 13.23 21.09 14.66
N SER A 149 13.58 22.28 15.15
CA SER A 149 12.69 23.14 15.93
C SER A 149 11.42 23.60 15.18
N LYS A 150 11.40 23.48 13.85
CA LYS A 150 10.29 23.84 12.97
C LYS A 150 9.62 22.62 12.33
N LEU A 151 9.93 21.41 12.82
CA LEU A 151 9.33 20.18 12.31
C LEU A 151 7.88 20.09 12.80
N HIS A 152 6.93 20.20 11.87
CA HIS A 152 5.51 19.99 12.14
C HIS A 152 5.04 18.72 11.44
N SER A 153 4.41 17.80 12.18
CA SER A 153 3.76 16.64 11.58
C SER A 153 2.37 17.03 11.07
N SER A 154 2.23 17.19 9.76
CA SER A 154 0.92 17.32 9.11
C SER A 154 0.42 15.96 8.62
N GLY A 155 -0.90 15.72 8.68
CA GLY A 155 -1.49 14.47 8.21
C GLY A 155 -1.87 13.51 9.32
N GLN A 156 -2.51 12.40 8.94
CA GLN A 156 -2.98 11.40 9.88
C GLN A 156 -1.89 10.35 10.11
N MET A 157 -1.53 10.11 11.36
CA MET A 157 -0.57 9.07 11.71
C MET A 157 -1.15 7.68 11.46
N VAL A 158 -0.53 6.91 10.55
CA VAL A 158 -0.95 5.54 10.22
C VAL A 158 -0.95 4.64 11.44
N TYR A 159 0.00 4.83 12.37
CA TYR A 159 0.05 4.10 13.64
C TYR A 159 -1.25 4.26 14.43
N SER A 160 -1.69 5.50 14.64
CA SER A 160 -2.90 5.81 15.39
C SER A 160 -4.17 5.28 14.69
N VAL A 161 -4.19 5.28 13.36
CA VAL A 161 -5.28 4.66 12.57
C VAL A 161 -5.37 3.17 12.87
N ARG A 162 -4.25 2.45 12.75
CA ARG A 162 -4.20 1.01 13.01
C ARG A 162 -4.62 0.68 14.44
N GLN A 163 -4.22 1.50 15.42
CA GLN A 163 -4.66 1.35 16.80
C GLN A 163 -6.17 1.55 16.95
N ARG A 164 -6.78 2.52 16.24
CA ARG A 164 -8.24 2.67 16.22
C ARG A 164 -8.94 1.49 15.53
N CYS A 165 -8.37 0.94 14.45
CA CYS A 165 -8.89 -0.29 13.84
C CYS A 165 -8.89 -1.45 14.85
N GLY A 166 -7.82 -1.59 15.64
CA GLY A 166 -7.74 -2.56 16.73
C GLY A 166 -8.80 -2.38 17.81
N ARG A 167 -9.02 -1.14 18.26
CA ARG A 167 -10.09 -0.82 19.22
C ARG A 167 -11.47 -1.16 18.65
N GLN A 168 -11.73 -0.74 17.41
CA GLN A 168 -13.00 -1.03 16.73
C GLN A 168 -13.22 -2.54 16.58
N LEU A 169 -12.18 -3.30 16.26
CA LEU A 169 -12.22 -4.75 16.16
C LEU A 169 -12.54 -5.44 17.50
N ALA A 170 -12.06 -4.89 18.63
CA ALA A 170 -12.41 -5.41 19.96
C ALA A 170 -13.86 -5.15 20.33
N LEU A 171 -14.45 -4.05 19.86
CA LEU A 171 -15.88 -3.77 20.03
C LEU A 171 -16.76 -4.69 19.18
N GLU A 172 -16.36 -4.93 17.93
CA GLU A 172 -17.12 -5.75 16.98
C GLU A 172 -16.98 -7.25 17.25
N ALA A 173 -15.82 -7.68 17.76
CA ALA A 173 -15.46 -9.08 17.87
C ALA A 173 -14.74 -9.41 19.19
N PRO A 174 -15.37 -9.19 20.35
CA PRO A 174 -14.81 -9.60 21.63
C PRO A 174 -14.67 -11.13 21.71
N VAL A 175 -13.81 -11.60 22.61
CA VAL A 175 -13.67 -13.02 22.94
C VAL A 175 -13.09 -13.17 24.34
N ASP A 176 -13.54 -14.18 25.06
CA ASP A 176 -12.95 -14.57 26.34
C ASP A 176 -11.63 -15.31 26.08
N ALA A 177 -10.53 -14.67 26.45
CA ALA A 177 -9.16 -15.13 26.24
C ALA A 177 -8.25 -14.55 27.33
N ASP A 178 -6.99 -14.97 27.39
CA ASP A 178 -6.11 -14.60 28.50
C ASP A 178 -5.06 -13.55 28.09
N VAL A 179 -4.66 -13.54 26.81
CA VAL A 179 -3.66 -12.61 26.26
C VAL A 179 -3.99 -12.18 24.84
N VAL A 180 -3.57 -10.97 24.48
CA VAL A 180 -3.58 -10.46 23.10
C VAL A 180 -2.16 -10.40 22.58
N SER A 181 -1.96 -10.80 21.34
CA SER A 181 -0.67 -10.68 20.65
C SER A 181 -0.88 -10.37 19.17
N THR A 182 0.19 -10.37 18.39
CA THR A 182 0.15 -10.02 16.97
C THR A 182 1.04 -10.90 16.13
N VAL A 183 0.77 -10.96 14.83
CA VAL A 183 1.78 -11.36 13.85
C VAL A 183 2.72 -10.15 13.62
N PRO A 184 3.98 -10.19 14.09
CA PRO A 184 4.86 -9.04 13.97
C PRO A 184 5.25 -8.77 12.51
N GLU A 185 5.29 -7.52 12.05
CA GLU A 185 5.28 -6.27 12.83
C GLU A 185 4.10 -5.35 12.51
N SER A 186 3.47 -5.51 11.34
CA SER A 186 2.52 -4.54 10.79
C SER A 186 1.25 -4.39 11.63
N ALA A 187 0.79 -5.49 12.25
CA ALA A 187 -0.43 -5.55 13.05
C ALA A 187 -0.24 -5.12 14.52
N THR A 188 0.99 -4.86 14.97
CA THR A 188 1.30 -4.45 16.36
C THR A 188 0.44 -3.30 16.87
N PRO A 189 0.26 -2.18 16.14
CA PRO A 189 -0.57 -1.08 16.65
C PRO A 189 -2.03 -1.48 16.81
N ALA A 190 -2.56 -2.33 15.91
CA ALA A 190 -3.92 -2.85 16.02
C ALA A 190 -4.05 -3.80 17.21
N ALA A 191 -3.03 -4.62 17.49
CA ALA A 191 -3.02 -5.47 18.68
C ALA A 191 -3.02 -4.70 19.98
N LEU A 192 -2.20 -3.65 20.08
CA LEU A 192 -2.21 -2.74 21.23
C LEU A 192 -3.57 -2.04 21.39
N GLY A 193 -4.20 -1.65 20.27
CA GLY A 193 -5.55 -1.09 20.27
C GLY A 193 -6.60 -2.08 20.77
N TYR A 194 -6.56 -3.32 20.28
CA TYR A 194 -7.48 -4.39 20.70
C TYR A 194 -7.32 -4.69 22.19
N ALA A 195 -6.08 -4.90 22.65
CA ALA A 195 -5.74 -5.17 24.05
C ALA A 195 -6.25 -4.05 24.99
N GLN A 196 -6.01 -2.78 24.63
CA GLN A 196 -6.48 -1.65 25.42
C GLN A 196 -8.01 -1.61 25.52
N GLN A 197 -8.72 -1.95 24.44
CA GLN A 197 -10.18 -1.91 24.40
C GLN A 197 -10.84 -3.12 25.08
N SER A 198 -10.23 -4.30 24.98
CA SER A 198 -10.75 -5.52 25.61
C SER A 198 -10.35 -5.66 27.08
N GLY A 199 -9.35 -4.91 27.53
CA GLY A 199 -8.77 -5.04 28.88
C GLY A 199 -7.82 -6.23 29.03
N LEU A 200 -7.55 -6.97 27.95
CA LEU A 200 -6.61 -8.09 27.96
C LEU A 200 -5.15 -7.59 27.89
N PRO A 201 -4.21 -8.23 28.60
CA PRO A 201 -2.80 -7.87 28.52
C PRO A 201 -2.23 -8.18 27.13
N TYR A 202 -1.50 -7.22 26.55
CA TYR A 202 -0.67 -7.48 25.38
C TYR A 202 0.62 -8.18 25.78
N VAL A 203 0.90 -9.33 25.18
CA VAL A 203 2.12 -10.10 25.42
C VAL A 203 2.68 -10.57 24.08
N GLU A 204 3.99 -10.49 23.88
CA GLU A 204 4.62 -11.03 22.66
C GLU A 204 4.60 -12.57 22.70
N VAL A 205 4.00 -13.21 21.69
CA VAL A 205 3.98 -14.68 21.57
C VAL A 205 4.85 -15.21 20.43
N LEU A 206 5.28 -14.30 19.53
CA LEU A 206 6.10 -14.58 18.37
C LEU A 206 7.28 -13.60 18.33
N CYS A 207 8.46 -14.12 18.03
CA CYS A 207 9.63 -13.33 17.66
C CYS A 207 9.91 -13.52 16.16
N LYS A 208 10.06 -12.41 15.43
CA LYS A 208 10.38 -12.43 14.00
C LYS A 208 11.89 -12.48 13.80
N ASN A 209 12.36 -13.45 13.01
CA ASN A 209 13.76 -13.51 12.61
C ASN A 209 14.08 -12.41 11.58
N ARG A 210 14.84 -11.41 12.02
CA ARG A 210 15.21 -10.24 11.22
C ARG A 210 16.20 -10.54 10.09
N TYR A 211 16.87 -11.68 10.15
CA TYR A 211 17.90 -12.08 9.18
C TYR A 211 17.35 -12.97 8.05
N VAL A 212 16.06 -13.31 8.08
CA VAL A 212 15.45 -14.08 7.00
C VAL A 212 15.11 -13.14 5.84
N GLY A 213 15.96 -13.18 4.80
CA GLY A 213 15.67 -12.55 3.50
C GLY A 213 14.50 -13.23 2.78
N ARG A 214 14.18 -12.76 1.56
CA ARG A 214 13.27 -13.51 0.68
C ARG A 214 13.89 -14.90 0.47
N THR A 215 13.18 -15.95 0.86
CA THR A 215 13.54 -17.31 0.47
C THR A 215 13.58 -17.33 -1.06
N PHE A 216 14.75 -17.60 -1.66
CA PHE A 216 14.87 -17.87 -3.09
C PHE A 216 13.81 -18.88 -3.52
N ILE A 217 13.33 -18.78 -4.75
CA ILE A 217 12.26 -19.62 -5.35
C ILE A 217 12.42 -21.05 -4.86
N GLN A 218 11.57 -21.46 -3.91
CA GLN A 218 11.60 -22.83 -3.41
C GLN A 218 10.68 -23.67 -4.31
N PRO A 219 11.19 -24.77 -4.88
CA PRO A 219 10.52 -25.51 -5.95
C PRO A 219 9.23 -26.23 -5.51
N ASN A 220 8.94 -26.32 -4.20
CA ASN A 220 7.74 -26.98 -3.70
C ASN A 220 7.06 -26.19 -2.56
N THR A 221 5.75 -26.41 -2.42
CA THR A 221 4.89 -25.78 -1.40
C THR A 221 5.26 -26.17 0.03
N HIS A 222 5.80 -27.38 0.23
CA HIS A 222 6.17 -27.92 1.54
C HIS A 222 7.38 -27.19 2.15
N LEU A 223 8.44 -26.97 1.38
CA LEU A 223 9.62 -26.19 1.76
C LEU A 223 9.23 -24.74 2.05
N ARG A 224 8.27 -24.19 1.30
CA ARG A 224 7.74 -22.84 1.54
C ARG A 224 7.03 -22.73 2.89
N GLN A 225 6.30 -23.77 3.32
CA GLN A 225 5.69 -23.86 4.64
C GLN A 225 6.76 -23.98 5.75
N LEU A 226 7.79 -24.81 5.55
CA LEU A 226 8.97 -24.88 6.45
C LEU A 226 9.71 -23.53 6.53
N GLY A 227 9.69 -22.74 5.45
CA GLY A 227 10.25 -21.39 5.42
C GLY A 227 9.53 -20.37 6.31
N VAL A 228 8.25 -20.58 6.64
CA VAL A 228 7.52 -19.74 7.61
C VAL A 228 7.96 -20.07 9.05
N ALA A 229 8.19 -21.35 9.35
CA ALA A 229 8.76 -21.77 10.64
C ALA A 229 10.17 -21.19 10.88
N LYS A 230 10.93 -20.88 9.81
CA LYS A 230 12.20 -20.14 9.94
C LYS A 230 12.03 -18.65 10.23
N LYS A 231 10.88 -18.06 9.89
CA LYS A 231 10.61 -16.62 10.04
C LYS A 231 10.15 -16.24 11.44
N PHE A 232 9.48 -17.14 12.15
CA PHE A 232 8.94 -16.86 13.47
C PHE A 232 9.35 -17.94 14.47
N GLY A 233 9.78 -17.50 15.65
CA GLY A 233 9.96 -18.35 16.83
C GLY A 233 8.85 -18.09 17.83
N ALA A 234 8.35 -19.15 18.48
CA ALA A 234 7.38 -19.04 19.57
C ALA A 234 8.07 -18.67 20.89
N LEU A 235 7.48 -17.75 21.64
CA LEU A 235 7.90 -17.37 23.00
C LEU A 235 7.05 -18.12 24.03
N THR A 236 7.25 -19.44 24.12
CA THR A 236 6.35 -20.38 24.82
C THR A 236 5.99 -19.97 26.26
N ASP A 237 6.96 -19.51 27.05
CA ASP A 237 6.77 -19.12 28.46
C ASP A 237 5.69 -18.04 28.63
N ASN A 238 5.45 -17.24 27.59
CA ASN A 238 4.48 -16.16 27.64
C ASN A 238 3.02 -16.64 27.53
N PHE A 239 2.77 -17.80 26.91
CA PHE A 239 1.41 -18.21 26.53
C PHE A 239 1.08 -19.70 26.69
N ALA A 240 2.00 -20.55 27.15
CA ALA A 240 1.71 -21.95 27.41
C ALA A 240 0.49 -22.11 28.34
N GLY A 241 -0.48 -22.94 27.93
CA GLY A 241 -1.75 -23.16 28.62
C GLY A 241 -2.79 -22.04 28.47
N LYS A 242 -2.47 -20.93 27.79
CA LYS A 242 -3.35 -19.77 27.65
C LYS A 242 -4.16 -19.79 26.35
N ARG A 243 -5.28 -19.08 26.36
CA ARG A 243 -6.10 -18.72 25.19
C ARG A 243 -5.56 -17.41 24.61
N VAL A 244 -5.11 -17.46 23.36
CA VAL A 244 -4.40 -16.35 22.70
C VAL A 244 -5.32 -15.70 21.66
N VAL A 245 -5.50 -14.38 21.74
CA VAL A 245 -6.02 -13.58 20.63
C VAL A 245 -4.86 -13.09 19.78
N LEU A 246 -4.73 -13.59 18.55
CA LEU A 246 -3.68 -13.19 17.63
C LEU A 246 -4.24 -12.22 16.58
N ILE A 247 -3.73 -10.98 16.60
CA ILE A 247 -4.13 -9.93 15.67
C ILE A 247 -3.22 -9.92 14.44
N ASP A 248 -3.82 -10.00 13.25
CA ASP A 248 -3.13 -9.82 11.97
C ASP A 248 -3.73 -8.65 11.19
N ASP A 249 -2.99 -8.09 10.23
CA ASP A 249 -3.45 -6.94 9.46
C ASP A 249 -4.45 -7.34 8.37
N SER A 250 -4.23 -8.48 7.73
CA SER A 250 -4.98 -8.97 6.59
C SER A 250 -4.72 -10.45 6.34
N ILE A 251 -5.72 -11.17 5.81
CA ILE A 251 -5.53 -12.53 5.30
C ILE A 251 -5.90 -12.54 3.82
N VAL A 252 -4.90 -12.68 2.95
CA VAL A 252 -5.08 -12.66 1.48
C VAL A 252 -5.28 -14.08 0.93
N ARG A 253 -4.29 -14.96 1.16
CA ARG A 253 -4.27 -16.35 0.66
C ARG A 253 -4.29 -17.41 1.78
N GLY A 254 -4.23 -17.00 3.04
CA GLY A 254 -4.17 -17.93 4.20
C GLY A 254 -2.82 -18.63 4.44
N ASN A 255 -1.92 -18.68 3.46
CA ASN A 255 -0.68 -19.47 3.55
C ASN A 255 0.29 -19.11 4.69
N THR A 256 0.22 -17.90 5.23
CA THR A 256 1.13 -17.44 6.29
C THR A 256 0.57 -17.70 7.69
N ILE A 257 -0.74 -17.55 7.88
CA ILE A 257 -1.35 -17.63 9.21
C ILE A 257 -1.51 -19.07 9.69
N SER A 258 -1.83 -20.03 8.81
CA SER A 258 -2.03 -21.44 9.23
C SER A 258 -0.77 -22.06 9.87
N PRO A 259 0.45 -21.90 9.32
CA PRO A 259 1.67 -22.37 9.98
C PRO A 259 1.94 -21.68 11.32
N ILE A 260 1.58 -20.40 11.47
CA ILE A 260 1.74 -19.66 12.74
C ILE A 260 0.79 -20.21 13.80
N ILE A 261 -0.47 -20.45 13.45
CA ILE A 261 -1.45 -21.05 14.37
C ILE A 261 -0.99 -22.44 14.81
N LYS A 262 -0.51 -23.25 13.87
CA LYS A 262 0.05 -24.57 14.16
C LYS A 262 1.22 -24.48 15.15
N LEU A 263 2.18 -23.58 14.90
CA LEU A 263 3.32 -23.32 15.79
C LEU A 263 2.86 -22.96 17.21
N LEU A 264 1.88 -22.06 17.36
CA LEU A 264 1.38 -21.65 18.67
C LEU A 264 0.67 -22.80 19.40
N LYS A 265 -0.13 -23.61 18.69
CA LYS A 265 -0.79 -24.79 19.28
C LYS A 265 0.22 -25.85 19.71
N GLU A 266 1.22 -26.15 18.89
CA GLU A 266 2.30 -27.10 19.21
C GLU A 266 3.17 -26.60 20.37
N ALA A 267 3.34 -25.29 20.50
CA ALA A 267 4.01 -24.66 21.64
C ALA A 267 3.13 -24.57 22.91
N GLY A 268 1.90 -25.07 22.89
CA GLY A 268 1.06 -25.24 24.08
C GLY A 268 -0.03 -24.18 24.28
N ALA A 269 -0.39 -23.38 23.27
CA ALA A 269 -1.58 -22.54 23.34
C ALA A 269 -2.86 -23.41 23.47
N LYS A 270 -3.73 -23.10 24.44
CA LYS A 270 -5.01 -23.80 24.64
C LYS A 270 -6.00 -23.51 23.52
N GLU A 271 -6.11 -22.23 23.17
CA GLU A 271 -6.96 -21.72 22.08
C GLU A 271 -6.21 -20.63 21.32
N VAL A 272 -6.49 -20.50 20.02
CA VAL A 272 -5.92 -19.44 19.17
C VAL A 272 -7.06 -18.79 18.41
N HIS A 273 -7.47 -17.60 18.85
CA HIS A 273 -8.49 -16.78 18.20
C HIS A 273 -7.82 -15.76 17.29
N ILE A 274 -8.15 -15.78 16.00
CA ILE A 274 -7.66 -14.79 15.06
C ILE A 274 -8.62 -13.62 14.99
N ARG A 275 -8.07 -12.41 14.99
CA ARG A 275 -8.80 -11.20 14.65
C ARG A 275 -8.03 -10.44 13.58
N VAL A 276 -8.71 -10.08 12.51
CA VAL A 276 -8.07 -9.43 11.35
C VAL A 276 -8.46 -7.96 11.34
N ALA A 277 -7.46 -7.07 11.41
CA ALA A 277 -7.63 -5.62 11.46
C ALA A 277 -7.96 -4.99 10.09
N SER A 278 -8.53 -5.78 9.18
CA SER A 278 -9.11 -5.37 7.91
C SER A 278 -10.34 -6.23 7.61
N PRO A 279 -11.25 -5.75 6.75
CA PRO A 279 -12.28 -6.60 6.15
C PRO A 279 -11.69 -7.67 5.23
N PRO A 280 -12.46 -8.72 4.90
CA PRO A 280 -12.04 -9.72 3.93
C PRO A 280 -11.78 -9.08 2.57
N ILE A 281 -10.62 -9.36 1.98
CA ILE A 281 -10.27 -8.87 0.64
C ILE A 281 -10.91 -9.80 -0.39
N ARG A 282 -11.88 -9.28 -1.14
CA ARG A 282 -12.72 -10.04 -2.08
C ARG A 282 -12.47 -9.69 -3.54
N PHE A 283 -11.80 -8.59 -3.83
CA PHE A 283 -11.59 -8.12 -5.18
C PHE A 283 -10.11 -7.75 -5.41
N PRO A 284 -9.58 -7.96 -6.63
CA PRO A 284 -8.26 -7.47 -7.00
C PRO A 284 -8.18 -5.94 -6.91
N CYS A 285 -6.98 -5.39 -6.99
CA CYS A 285 -6.79 -3.94 -7.02
C CYS A 285 -6.23 -3.55 -8.39
N TYR A 286 -6.97 -2.69 -9.09
CA TYR A 286 -6.53 -2.06 -10.35
C TYR A 286 -6.03 -0.63 -10.15
N MET A 287 -5.82 -0.25 -8.89
CA MET A 287 -5.39 1.09 -8.53
C MET A 287 -3.87 1.14 -8.28
N GLY A 288 -3.13 0.04 -8.54
CA GLY A 288 -1.67 -0.10 -8.35
C GLY A 288 -1.20 -0.83 -7.07
N ILE A 289 -2.06 -1.56 -6.35
CA ILE A 289 -1.63 -2.48 -5.28
C ILE A 289 -1.61 -3.88 -5.87
N ASN A 290 -0.53 -4.63 -5.66
CA ASN A 290 -0.47 -6.04 -6.08
C ASN A 290 -1.37 -6.90 -5.18
N ILE A 291 -2.65 -7.01 -5.56
CA ILE A 291 -3.60 -7.96 -4.98
C ILE A 291 -3.80 -9.11 -5.98
N PRO A 292 -3.74 -10.38 -5.54
CA PRO A 292 -3.98 -11.55 -6.38
C PRO A 292 -5.34 -11.54 -7.12
N THR A 293 -5.51 -12.48 -8.05
CA THR A 293 -6.78 -12.65 -8.75
C THR A 293 -7.90 -13.05 -7.79
N LYS A 294 -9.15 -12.88 -8.22
CA LYS A 294 -10.33 -13.15 -7.39
C LYS A 294 -10.36 -14.59 -6.86
N GLU A 295 -9.88 -15.55 -7.65
CA GLU A 295 -9.84 -16.99 -7.37
C GLU A 295 -8.70 -17.36 -6.41
N GLU A 296 -7.65 -16.55 -6.37
CA GLU A 296 -6.52 -16.71 -5.44
C GLU A 296 -6.82 -16.17 -4.04
N LEU A 297 -7.83 -15.31 -3.90
CA LEU A 297 -8.23 -14.72 -2.62
C LEU A 297 -9.03 -15.74 -1.79
N ILE A 298 -8.55 -16.02 -0.57
CA ILE A 298 -9.20 -16.98 0.33
C ILE A 298 -10.65 -16.60 0.61
N ALA A 299 -10.96 -15.31 0.65
CA ALA A 299 -12.31 -14.81 0.92
C ALA A 299 -13.37 -15.25 -0.09
N ASN A 300 -12.95 -15.64 -1.31
CA ASN A 300 -13.85 -16.05 -2.37
C ASN A 300 -13.87 -17.55 -2.60
N ARG A 301 -13.15 -18.32 -1.79
CA ARG A 301 -13.13 -19.78 -1.89
C ARG A 301 -14.17 -20.41 -0.96
N PRO A 302 -14.65 -21.63 -1.26
CA PRO A 302 -15.61 -22.33 -0.39
C PRO A 302 -15.12 -22.45 1.05
N GLU A 303 -13.81 -22.62 1.26
CA GLU A 303 -13.20 -22.75 2.58
C GLU A 303 -13.34 -21.49 3.45
N PHE A 304 -13.75 -20.35 2.88
CA PHE A 304 -14.04 -19.16 3.67
C PHE A 304 -15.27 -19.30 4.57
N GLU A 305 -16.23 -20.16 4.20
CA GLU A 305 -17.43 -20.42 5.00
C GLU A 305 -17.08 -20.97 6.40
N ASP A 306 -16.06 -21.81 6.47
CA ASP A 306 -15.42 -22.25 7.71
C ASP A 306 -13.91 -21.92 7.69
N ILE A 307 -13.60 -20.63 7.59
CA ILE A 307 -12.20 -20.20 7.56
C ILE A 307 -11.44 -20.63 8.83
N ALA A 308 -12.12 -20.66 9.98
CA ALA A 308 -11.50 -21.04 11.24
C ALA A 308 -11.02 -22.50 11.21
N GLY A 309 -11.88 -23.43 10.78
CA GLY A 309 -11.51 -24.82 10.56
C GLY A 309 -10.41 -24.97 9.51
N TYR A 310 -10.52 -24.26 8.39
CA TYR A 310 -9.54 -24.34 7.30
C TYR A 310 -8.12 -23.92 7.70
N ILE A 311 -7.97 -22.84 8.47
CA ILE A 311 -6.65 -22.37 8.94
C ILE A 311 -6.23 -22.99 10.27
N GLY A 312 -7.10 -23.79 10.89
CA GLY A 312 -6.86 -24.45 12.17
C GLY A 312 -6.96 -23.52 13.39
N ALA A 313 -7.64 -22.39 13.29
CA ALA A 313 -7.89 -21.47 14.41
C ALA A 313 -9.07 -21.94 15.28
N THR A 314 -9.18 -21.45 16.51
CA THR A 314 -10.37 -21.64 17.35
C THR A 314 -11.53 -20.77 16.88
N SER A 315 -11.25 -19.52 16.50
CA SER A 315 -12.21 -18.65 15.82
C SER A 315 -11.49 -17.61 14.97
N VAL A 316 -12.16 -17.08 13.96
CA VAL A 316 -11.63 -16.02 13.08
C VAL A 316 -12.72 -14.98 12.88
N VAL A 317 -12.41 -13.71 13.15
CA VAL A 317 -13.34 -12.61 12.88
C VAL A 317 -12.59 -11.45 12.25
N TYR A 318 -13.19 -10.84 11.24
CA TYR A 318 -12.64 -9.70 10.50
C TYR A 318 -13.29 -8.40 10.97
N LEU A 319 -12.53 -7.30 10.91
CA LEU A 319 -13.09 -5.97 11.05
C LEU A 319 -14.11 -5.71 9.94
N SER A 320 -15.24 -5.08 10.25
CA SER A 320 -16.23 -4.70 9.24
C SER A 320 -15.72 -3.56 8.33
N VAL A 321 -16.28 -3.44 7.12
CA VAL A 321 -15.96 -2.33 6.21
C VAL A 321 -16.29 -0.99 6.85
N ASP A 322 -17.45 -0.89 7.51
CA ASP A 322 -17.89 0.33 8.20
C ASP A 322 -16.97 0.65 9.40
N GLY A 323 -16.56 -0.38 10.15
CA GLY A 323 -15.59 -0.26 11.24
C GLY A 323 -14.25 0.29 10.76
N LEU A 324 -13.73 -0.23 9.64
CA LEU A 324 -12.51 0.28 9.02
C LEU A 324 -12.66 1.74 8.57
N VAL A 325 -13.72 2.07 7.84
CA VAL A 325 -13.97 3.43 7.33
C VAL A 325 -14.11 4.42 8.50
N SER A 326 -14.86 4.05 9.54
CA SER A 326 -15.03 4.84 10.76
C SER A 326 -13.69 5.08 11.48
N ALA A 327 -12.88 4.04 11.65
CA ALA A 327 -11.57 4.15 12.29
C ALA A 327 -10.60 5.06 11.52
N VAL A 328 -10.66 5.04 10.19
CA VAL A 328 -9.83 5.90 9.33
C VAL A 328 -10.33 7.35 9.35
N GLN A 329 -11.64 7.59 9.27
CA GLN A 329 -12.21 8.93 9.18
C GLN A 329 -12.26 9.68 10.52
N SER A 330 -12.43 8.99 11.64
CA SER A 330 -12.49 9.60 12.99
C SER A 330 -11.26 10.44 13.34
N GLY A 331 -10.06 9.99 12.94
CA GLY A 331 -8.82 10.73 13.17
C GLY A 331 -8.64 11.95 12.27
N ILE A 332 -9.39 12.04 11.18
CA ILE A 332 -9.39 13.21 10.29
C ILE A 332 -10.27 14.31 10.91
N ARG A 333 -11.50 13.96 11.30
CA ARG A 333 -12.47 14.89 11.91
C ARG A 333 -11.93 15.54 13.19
N SER A 334 -11.39 14.72 14.10
CA SER A 334 -10.82 15.20 15.37
C SER A 334 -9.61 16.13 15.20
N ARG A 335 -8.92 16.08 14.04
CA ARG A 335 -7.83 17.01 13.74
C ARG A 335 -8.35 18.31 13.14
N ASP A 336 -9.31 18.24 12.21
CA ASP A 336 -9.92 19.45 11.64
C ASP A 336 -10.54 20.33 12.75
N GLU A 337 -11.15 19.72 13.77
CA GLU A 337 -11.64 20.42 14.97
C GLU A 337 -10.53 21.09 15.78
N LYS A 338 -9.37 20.44 15.96
CA LYS A 338 -8.21 21.01 16.67
C LYS A 338 -7.52 22.12 15.86
N ASP A 339 -7.39 21.94 14.55
CA ASP A 339 -6.80 22.93 13.66
C ASP A 339 -7.68 24.21 13.60
N MET A 340 -9.02 24.07 13.71
CA MET A 340 -9.95 25.20 13.85
C MET A 340 -9.84 25.92 15.20
N MET A 341 -9.53 25.21 16.28
CA MET A 341 -9.35 25.81 17.62
C MET A 341 -8.02 26.58 17.73
N ILE A 342 -7.01 26.22 16.93
CA ILE A 342 -5.66 26.80 16.97
C ILE A 342 -5.47 27.87 15.88
N GLY A 343 -6.13 27.74 14.73
CA GLY A 343 -6.09 28.72 13.65
C GLY A 343 -7.16 29.79 13.81
N GLY A 344 -6.77 31.01 14.19
CA GLY A 344 -7.68 32.16 14.32
C GLY A 344 -8.57 32.36 13.09
N ASN A 345 -9.87 32.37 13.34
CA ASN A 345 -11.04 32.96 12.65
C ASN A 345 -11.12 33.22 11.12
N ASP A 346 -10.18 32.82 10.26
CA ASP A 346 -10.19 33.30 8.86
C ASP A 346 -10.60 32.27 7.79
N SER A 347 -11.33 31.22 8.17
CA SER A 347 -11.99 30.33 7.18
C SER A 347 -13.24 29.64 7.74
N GLY A 348 -14.10 30.43 8.38
CA GLY A 348 -15.46 30.01 8.70
C GLY A 348 -16.26 29.70 7.42
N ASN A 349 -16.96 28.57 7.43
CA ASN A 349 -18.04 28.19 6.50
C ASN A 349 -17.77 27.36 5.23
N LYS A 350 -16.53 26.95 4.88
CA LYS A 350 -16.30 26.04 3.72
C LYS A 350 -15.93 24.58 4.06
N LYS A 351 -15.54 24.26 5.30
CA LYS A 351 -15.04 22.91 5.66
C LYS A 351 -16.09 21.92 6.17
N ALA A 352 -17.27 22.38 6.59
CA ALA A 352 -18.28 21.52 7.24
C ALA A 352 -18.87 20.42 6.33
N ASN A 353 -18.64 20.47 5.01
CA ASN A 353 -19.22 19.54 4.04
C ASN A 353 -18.17 18.76 3.22
N GLN A 354 -16.91 18.71 3.67
CA GLN A 354 -15.85 18.00 2.94
C GLN A 354 -16.04 16.48 3.09
N LYS A 355 -16.55 15.82 2.05
CA LYS A 355 -16.65 14.35 2.00
C LYS A 355 -15.25 13.73 1.96
N PHE A 356 -14.87 12.99 3.00
CA PHE A 356 -13.62 12.22 3.03
C PHE A 356 -13.77 10.90 2.27
N GLY A 357 -13.25 10.84 1.05
CA GLY A 357 -13.25 9.64 0.22
C GLY A 357 -12.08 8.70 0.53
N HIS A 358 -12.36 7.40 0.62
CA HIS A 358 -11.34 6.35 0.65
C HIS A 358 -11.75 5.27 -0.35
N CYS A 359 -10.79 4.74 -1.12
CA CYS A 359 -11.06 3.62 -2.01
C CYS A 359 -11.24 2.33 -1.17
N THR A 360 -12.40 1.69 -1.27
CA THR A 360 -12.69 0.40 -0.64
C THR A 360 -12.87 -0.72 -1.67
N ALA A 361 -12.42 -0.51 -2.91
CA ALA A 361 -12.77 -1.38 -4.04
C ALA A 361 -12.36 -2.85 -3.84
N CYS A 362 -11.19 -3.10 -3.23
CA CYS A 362 -10.73 -4.47 -2.94
C CYS A 362 -11.61 -5.20 -1.89
N LEU A 363 -12.43 -4.45 -1.14
CA LEU A 363 -13.31 -4.95 -0.09
C LEU A 363 -14.76 -5.05 -0.59
N THR A 364 -15.22 -4.05 -1.35
CA THR A 364 -16.64 -3.87 -1.71
C THR A 364 -16.94 -4.11 -3.19
N GLY A 365 -15.93 -4.18 -4.05
CA GLY A 365 -16.07 -4.27 -5.50
C GLY A 365 -16.51 -2.96 -6.18
N LYS A 366 -16.70 -1.88 -5.41
CA LYS A 366 -17.07 -0.56 -5.92
C LYS A 366 -15.80 0.23 -6.26
N TYR A 367 -15.40 0.19 -7.52
CA TYR A 367 -14.26 0.95 -8.03
C TYR A 367 -14.65 2.43 -8.25
N PRO A 368 -13.72 3.38 -8.03
CA PRO A 368 -13.99 4.80 -8.23
C PRO A 368 -14.12 5.18 -9.71
N VAL A 369 -13.70 4.30 -10.61
CA VAL A 369 -13.72 4.48 -12.06
C VAL A 369 -14.27 3.22 -12.71
N GLU A 370 -14.82 3.38 -13.91
CA GLU A 370 -15.15 2.24 -14.77
C GLU A 370 -13.85 1.54 -15.20
N LEU A 371 -13.86 0.21 -15.16
CA LEU A 371 -12.73 -0.60 -15.58
C LEU A 371 -12.95 -0.97 -17.05
N GLU A 372 -12.07 -0.48 -17.94
CA GLU A 372 -12.06 -0.89 -19.34
C GLU A 372 -11.45 -2.31 -19.40
N TRP A 373 -12.25 -3.31 -19.78
CA TRP A 373 -11.83 -4.71 -19.94
C TRP A 373 -11.26 -5.00 -21.33
#